data_AF-A0A7C9EEF7-F1
#
_entry.id   AF-A0A7C9EEF7-F1
#
_cell.length_a   1.000
_cell.length_b   1.000
_cell.length_c   1.000
_cell.angle_alpha   90.00
_cell.angle_beta   90.00
_cell.angle_gamma   90.00
#
_symmetry.space_group_name_H-M   'P 1'
#
loop_
_entity.id
_entity.type
_entity.pdbx_description
1 polymer ?
#
loop_
_entity_poly.entity_id
_entity_poly.type
_entity_poly.pdbx_seq_one_letter_code
_entity_poly.pdbx_strand_id
1 'polypeptide(L)'
;QWFTDVKKWGAEEYCDSRKVWIVILGVPPHGWCWENFKQIAELWGKFICLGKAASLTDSFESMRVLIATKILQRIDSEILFFLGPCGYRITITEAEMITQPSAKCSQFSNIADTSAQDDIPGFEDVEGSDDDDGFFNENQAHERDRK
;
A
#
# COMPACT_ATOMS: atom_id res chain seq x y z
N GLN A 1 4.13 -25.41 -36.95
CA GLN A 1 5.37 -24.66 -36.66
C GLN A 1 5.16 -23.91 -35.35
N TRP A 2 6.04 -24.08 -34.36
CA TRP A 2 5.82 -23.59 -32.98
C TRP A 2 6.37 -22.18 -32.71
N PHE A 3 7.33 -21.72 -33.52
CA PHE A 3 7.94 -20.39 -33.38
C PHE A 3 8.36 -19.84 -34.74
N THR A 4 8.39 -18.50 -34.82
CA THR A 4 8.74 -17.75 -36.04
C THR A 4 10.21 -17.30 -36.04
N ASP A 5 10.80 -17.04 -34.87
CA ASP A 5 12.20 -16.66 -34.69
C ASP A 5 12.69 -17.13 -33.30
N VAL A 6 13.94 -17.56 -33.19
CA VAL A 6 14.57 -17.99 -31.93
C VAL A 6 15.89 -17.25 -31.77
N LYS A 7 15.99 -16.44 -30.73
CA LYS A 7 17.21 -15.71 -30.39
C LYS A 7 18.01 -16.43 -29.31
N LYS A 8 19.33 -16.24 -29.35
CA LYS A 8 20.24 -16.74 -28.33
C LYS A 8 20.10 -15.90 -27.06
N TRP A 9 19.92 -16.57 -25.93
CA TRP A 9 19.80 -15.93 -24.61
C TRP A 9 21.02 -15.06 -24.30
N GLY A 10 20.78 -13.78 -24.03
CA GLY A 10 21.80 -12.83 -23.58
C GLY A 10 22.04 -12.89 -22.08
N ALA A 11 23.26 -12.58 -21.61
CA ALA A 11 23.53 -12.51 -20.17
C ALA A 11 22.66 -11.45 -19.46
N GLU A 12 22.27 -10.40 -20.18
CA GLU A 12 21.39 -9.33 -19.69
C GLU A 12 19.90 -9.73 -19.67
N GLU A 13 19.54 -10.84 -20.30
CA GLU A 13 18.16 -11.37 -20.28
C GLU A 13 17.89 -12.21 -19.04
N TYR A 14 18.92 -12.47 -18.20
CA TYR A 14 18.75 -13.15 -16.92
C TYR A 14 17.98 -12.27 -15.92
N CYS A 15 16.76 -12.68 -15.60
CA CYS A 15 15.91 -12.00 -14.63
C CYS A 15 16.12 -12.62 -13.25
N ASP A 16 16.92 -11.96 -12.39
CA ASP A 16 17.21 -12.42 -11.02
C ASP A 16 16.07 -12.12 -10.02
N SER A 17 15.05 -11.40 -10.47
CA SER A 17 13.93 -10.94 -9.67
C SER A 17 12.65 -10.89 -10.49
N ARG A 18 11.51 -11.06 -9.82
CA ARG A 18 10.19 -11.00 -10.45
C ARG A 18 9.26 -10.12 -9.64
N LYS A 19 8.28 -9.53 -10.33
CA LYS A 19 7.16 -8.85 -9.69
C LYS A 19 6.01 -9.83 -9.57
N VAL A 20 5.45 -9.92 -8.38
CA VAL A 20 4.40 -10.90 -8.07
C VAL A 20 3.37 -10.28 -7.15
N TRP A 21 2.11 -10.60 -7.40
CA TRP A 21 1.01 -10.29 -6.50
C TRP A 21 0.94 -11.38 -5.43
N ILE A 22 1.02 -10.98 -4.16
CA ILE A 22 0.69 -11.84 -3.03
C ILE A 22 -0.67 -11.43 -2.46
N VAL A 23 -1.39 -12.41 -1.90
CA VAL A 23 -2.64 -12.26 -1.18
C VAL A 23 -2.35 -12.54 0.28
N ILE A 24 -2.62 -11.58 1.13
CA ILE A 24 -2.48 -11.65 2.59
C ILE A 24 -3.88 -11.89 3.18
N LEU A 25 -4.03 -12.97 3.94
CA LEU A 25 -5.28 -13.44 4.53
C LEU A 25 -5.13 -13.54 6.05
N GLY A 26 -6.23 -13.33 6.79
CA GLY A 26 -6.25 -13.53 8.25
C GLY A 26 -5.76 -12.34 9.08
N VAL A 27 -5.55 -11.16 8.47
CA VAL A 27 -5.31 -9.92 9.21
C VAL A 27 -6.62 -9.50 9.89
N PRO A 28 -6.64 -9.29 11.22
CA PRO A 28 -7.86 -8.87 11.91
C PRO A 28 -8.24 -7.43 11.55
N PRO A 29 -9.54 -7.04 11.64
CA PRO A 29 -10.00 -5.72 11.23
C PRO A 29 -9.26 -4.53 11.87
N HIS A 30 -8.91 -4.62 13.15
CA HIS A 30 -8.17 -3.56 13.87
C HIS A 30 -6.70 -3.44 13.43
N GLY A 31 -6.15 -4.46 12.77
CA GLY A 31 -4.80 -4.45 12.18
C GLY A 31 -4.80 -4.13 10.69
N TRP A 32 -5.94 -3.78 10.11
CA TRP A 32 -6.10 -3.55 8.68
C TRP A 32 -5.63 -2.16 8.26
N CYS A 33 -4.32 -1.92 8.35
CA CYS A 33 -3.69 -0.67 7.93
C CYS A 33 -2.54 -0.92 6.96
N TRP A 34 -2.21 0.12 6.19
CA TRP A 34 -1.15 0.10 5.18
C TRP A 34 0.18 -0.38 5.76
N GLU A 35 0.54 0.10 6.95
CA GLU A 35 1.82 -0.17 7.60
C GLU A 35 1.99 -1.66 7.89
N ASN A 36 0.94 -2.31 8.39
CA ASN A 36 0.98 -3.74 8.70
C ASN A 36 1.10 -4.59 7.42
N PHE A 37 0.35 -4.25 6.37
CA PHE A 37 0.46 -4.98 5.09
C PHE A 37 1.83 -4.81 4.46
N LYS A 38 2.41 -3.62 4.55
CA LYS A 38 3.78 -3.37 4.10
C LYS A 38 4.77 -4.23 4.88
N GLN A 39 4.69 -4.21 6.21
CA GLN A 39 5.59 -4.98 7.09
C GLN A 39 5.50 -6.49 6.80
N ILE A 40 4.29 -7.01 6.63
CA ILE A 40 4.07 -8.41 6.26
C ILE A 40 4.70 -8.69 4.89
N ALA A 41 4.34 -7.92 3.86
CA ALA A 41 4.80 -8.14 2.49
C ALA A 41 6.34 -8.06 2.34
N GLU A 42 6.99 -7.19 3.12
CA GLU A 42 8.44 -7.00 3.10
C GLU A 42 9.24 -8.25 3.53
N LEU A 43 8.59 -9.25 4.15
CA LEU A 43 9.20 -10.56 4.43
C LEU A 43 9.52 -11.36 3.16
N TRP A 44 8.79 -11.13 2.06
CA TRP A 44 8.97 -11.87 0.80
C TRP A 44 9.61 -11.05 -0.31
N GLY A 45 9.72 -9.73 -0.18
CA GLY A 45 10.33 -8.89 -1.20
C GLY A 45 10.08 -7.40 -1.00
N LYS A 46 10.63 -6.56 -1.89
CA LYS A 46 10.41 -5.12 -1.85
C LYS A 46 8.95 -4.81 -2.17
N PHE A 47 8.27 -4.17 -1.23
CA PHE A 47 6.91 -3.66 -1.43
C PHE A 47 6.85 -2.65 -2.59
N ILE A 48 5.81 -2.75 -3.44
CA ILE A 48 5.57 -1.82 -4.56
C ILE A 48 4.25 -1.07 -4.37
N CYS A 49 3.13 -1.76 -4.31
CA CYS A 49 1.82 -1.14 -4.15
C CYS A 49 0.76 -2.12 -3.63
N LEU A 50 -0.34 -1.59 -3.09
CA LEU A 50 -1.53 -2.38 -2.82
C LEU A 50 -2.34 -2.61 -4.11
N GLY A 51 -3.00 -3.75 -4.17
CA GLY A 51 -3.94 -4.09 -5.22
C GLY A 51 -5.22 -3.28 -5.05
N LYS A 52 -5.79 -2.86 -6.17
CA LYS A 52 -7.16 -2.32 -6.14
C LYS A 52 -8.07 -3.43 -5.63
N ALA A 53 -8.83 -3.17 -4.57
CA ALA A 53 -9.86 -4.08 -4.11
C ALA A 53 -10.79 -4.37 -5.31
N ALA A 54 -10.70 -5.58 -5.86
CA ALA A 54 -11.62 -6.01 -6.89
C ALA A 54 -12.99 -6.07 -6.19
N SER A 55 -13.87 -5.14 -6.57
CA SER A 55 -15.20 -4.90 -5.99
C SER A 55 -15.23 -4.50 -4.49
N LEU A 56 -15.09 -3.20 -4.23
CA LEU A 56 -16.11 -2.29 -3.62
C LEU A 56 -17.15 -2.81 -2.60
N THR A 57 -16.91 -3.88 -1.86
CA THR A 57 -17.72 -4.24 -0.67
C THR A 57 -16.83 -4.83 0.41
N ASP A 58 -16.36 -3.99 1.34
CA ASP A 58 -16.12 -4.22 2.78
C ASP A 58 -15.68 -5.60 3.31
N SER A 59 -15.06 -6.47 2.51
CA SER A 59 -14.54 -7.73 3.03
C SER A 59 -13.11 -7.50 3.52
N PHE A 60 -12.93 -7.47 4.84
CA PHE A 60 -11.66 -7.66 5.55
C PHE A 60 -11.14 -9.09 5.38
N GLU A 61 -11.34 -9.68 4.21
CA GLU A 61 -11.07 -11.07 3.91
C GLU A 61 -9.65 -11.26 3.40
N SER A 62 -9.24 -10.42 2.44
CA SER A 62 -7.92 -10.50 1.83
C SER A 62 -7.39 -9.15 1.37
N MET A 63 -6.06 -8.98 1.44
CA MET A 63 -5.36 -7.83 0.87
C MET A 63 -4.39 -8.30 -0.21
N ARG A 64 -4.46 -7.69 -1.39
CA ARG A 64 -3.49 -7.92 -2.47
C ARG A 64 -2.35 -6.93 -2.38
N VAL A 65 -1.11 -7.41 -2.48
CA VAL A 65 0.10 -6.59 -2.46
C VAL A 65 1.03 -6.99 -3.60
N LEU A 66 1.53 -6.01 -4.34
CA LEU A 66 2.56 -6.23 -5.36
C LEU A 66 3.93 -6.08 -4.71
N ILE A 67 4.78 -7.09 -4.88
CA ILE A 67 6.16 -7.09 -4.41
C ILE A 67 7.14 -7.39 -5.56
N ALA A 68 8.37 -6.90 -5.44
CA ALA A 68 9.52 -7.39 -6.20
C ALA A 68 10.33 -8.36 -5.34
N THR A 69 10.46 -9.60 -5.77
CA THR A 69 11.14 -10.67 -5.03
C THR A 69 12.20 -11.36 -5.88
N LYS A 70 13.27 -11.84 -5.24
CA LYS A 70 14.24 -12.76 -5.84
C LYS A 70 13.84 -14.23 -5.68
N ILE A 71 12.75 -14.50 -4.96
CA ILE A 71 12.21 -15.85 -4.78
C ILE A 71 11.53 -16.27 -6.09
N LEU A 72 12.17 -17.19 -6.80
CA LEU A 72 11.66 -17.72 -8.08
C LEU A 72 10.60 -18.83 -7.88
N GLN A 73 10.57 -19.44 -6.70
CA GLN A 73 9.54 -20.41 -6.32
C GLN A 73 8.22 -19.70 -6.01
N ARG A 74 7.11 -20.45 -6.10
CA ARG A 74 5.79 -19.94 -5.71
C ARG A 74 5.78 -19.60 -4.23
N ILE A 75 5.26 -18.42 -3.89
CA ILE A 75 5.07 -18.04 -2.47
C ILE A 75 3.77 -18.65 -1.98
N ASP A 76 3.87 -19.53 -0.98
CA ASP A 76 2.74 -20.11 -0.26
C ASP A 76 3.23 -20.40 1.17
N SER A 77 2.75 -19.63 2.15
CA SER A 77 3.30 -19.64 3.52
C SER A 77 2.30 -19.15 4.55
N GLU A 78 2.51 -19.56 5.80
CA GLU A 78 1.80 -19.05 6.99
C GLU A 78 2.82 -18.44 7.96
N ILE A 79 2.50 -17.30 8.54
CA ILE A 79 3.30 -16.64 9.57
C ILE A 79 2.46 -16.35 10.82
N LEU A 80 3.14 -16.17 11.95
CA LEU A 80 2.55 -15.58 13.15
C LEU A 80 2.93 -14.09 13.20
N PHE A 81 1.94 -13.22 13.09
CA PHE A 81 2.11 -11.76 13.10
C PHE A 81 1.52 -11.16 14.38
N PHE A 82 2.29 -10.31 15.05
CA PHE A 82 1.89 -9.74 16.33
C PHE A 82 1.33 -8.33 16.18
N LEU A 83 0.11 -8.13 16.70
CA LEU A 83 -0.48 -6.80 16.90
C LEU A 83 -0.57 -6.56 18.40
N GLY A 84 0.41 -5.81 18.92
CA GLY A 84 0.60 -5.66 20.36
C GLY A 84 0.90 -7.02 21.03
N PRO A 85 0.16 -7.42 22.07
CA PRO A 85 0.39 -8.69 22.76
C PRO A 85 -0.22 -9.91 22.05
N CYS A 86 -1.03 -9.70 21.01
CA CYS A 86 -1.81 -10.77 20.36
C CYS A 86 -1.14 -11.23 19.06
N GLY A 87 -0.93 -12.54 18.92
CA GLY A 87 -0.42 -13.16 17.70
C GLY A 87 -1.55 -13.69 16.81
N TYR A 88 -1.48 -13.40 15.52
CA TYR A 88 -2.46 -13.81 14.50
C TYR A 88 -1.77 -14.66 13.43
N ARG A 89 -2.40 -15.78 13.06
CA ARG A 89 -1.94 -16.59 11.93
C ARG A 89 -2.38 -15.92 10.63
N ILE A 90 -1.40 -15.54 9.83
CA ILE A 90 -1.61 -14.89 8.54
C ILE A 90 -1.14 -15.84 7.45
N THR A 91 -1.98 -16.04 6.45
CA THR A 91 -1.65 -16.85 5.28
C THR A 91 -1.29 -15.94 4.10
N ILE A 92 -0.22 -16.28 3.41
CA ILE A 92 0.33 -15.53 2.28
C ILE A 92 0.41 -16.47 1.10
N THR A 93 -0.34 -16.14 0.05
CA THR A 93 -0.39 -16.93 -1.17
C THR A 93 -0.09 -16.06 -2.37
N GLU A 94 0.71 -16.56 -3.30
CA GLU A 94 0.89 -15.93 -4.59
C GLU A 94 -0.42 -16.01 -5.39
N ALA A 95 -0.90 -14.85 -5.84
CA ALA A 95 -2.01 -14.76 -6.78
C ALA A 95 -1.55 -15.20 -8.17
N GLU A 96 -2.44 -15.82 -8.95
CA GLU A 96 -2.12 -16.21 -10.31
C GLU A 96 -1.62 -15.01 -11.13
N MET A 97 -0.54 -15.22 -11.89
CA MET A 97 -0.06 -14.24 -12.84
C MET A 97 -1.16 -13.98 -13.88
N ILE A 98 -1.74 -12.78 -13.86
CA ILE A 98 -2.21 -12.20 -15.10
C ILE A 98 -0.93 -11.91 -15.87
N THR A 99 -0.46 -12.86 -16.67
CA THR A 99 0.63 -12.61 -17.62
C THR A 99 0.14 -11.59 -18.62
N GLN A 100 0.27 -10.31 -18.30
CA GLN A 100 0.50 -9.32 -19.32
C GLN A 100 1.97 -9.44 -19.66
N PRO A 101 2.34 -9.88 -20.86
CA PRO A 101 3.73 -9.86 -21.29
C PRO A 101 4.21 -8.43 -21.12
N SER A 102 5.15 -8.18 -20.20
CA SER A 102 5.70 -6.83 -20.07
C SER A 102 6.49 -6.57 -21.34
N ALA A 103 5.88 -5.87 -22.29
CA ALA A 103 6.62 -5.30 -23.39
C ALA A 103 7.59 -4.28 -22.77
N LYS A 104 8.87 -4.69 -22.72
CA LYS A 104 10.05 -3.90 -22.38
C LYS A 104 10.33 -3.74 -20.87
N CYS A 105 11.37 -4.43 -20.42
CA CYS A 105 12.16 -4.00 -19.27
C CYS A 105 12.99 -2.80 -19.74
N SER A 106 12.49 -1.58 -19.56
CA SER A 106 13.31 -0.38 -19.69
C SER A 106 13.86 -0.01 -18.31
N GLN A 107 15.17 0.06 -18.25
CA GLN A 107 15.97 0.50 -17.12
C GLN A 107 15.35 1.73 -16.43
N PHE A 108 15.24 1.69 -15.10
CA PHE A 108 14.94 2.89 -14.32
C PHE A 108 16.19 3.78 -14.33
N SER A 109 16.15 4.87 -15.08
CA SER A 109 17.10 5.98 -14.93
C SER A 109 16.70 6.82 -13.71
N ASN A 110 17.72 7.24 -12.96
CA ASN A 110 17.66 8.04 -11.74
C ASN A 110 16.67 9.22 -11.84
N ILE A 111 15.82 9.38 -10.83
CA ILE A 111 15.08 10.62 -10.60
C ILE A 111 16.09 11.62 -10.04
N ALA A 112 16.49 12.57 -10.87
CA ALA A 112 17.16 13.77 -10.41
C ALA A 112 16.12 14.66 -9.72
N ASP A 113 16.46 15.16 -8.53
CA ASP A 113 15.71 16.19 -7.83
C ASP A 113 15.43 17.37 -8.76
N THR A 114 14.16 17.71 -8.92
CA THR A 114 13.74 18.99 -9.48
C THR A 114 12.74 19.59 -8.51
N SER A 115 13.18 20.63 -7.83
CA SER A 115 12.37 21.54 -7.01
C SER A 115 11.25 22.12 -7.86
N ALA A 116 10.00 21.76 -7.56
CA ALA A 116 8.83 22.46 -8.06
C ALA A 116 8.58 23.70 -7.17
N GLN A 117 8.67 24.88 -7.76
CA GLN A 117 7.98 26.07 -7.24
C GLN A 117 6.53 25.97 -7.72
N ASP A 118 5.60 25.89 -6.78
CA ASP A 118 4.17 26.03 -7.05
C ASP A 118 3.82 27.53 -7.05
N ASP A 119 3.47 28.06 -8.22
CA ASP A 119 2.85 29.38 -8.36
C ASP A 119 1.38 29.31 -7.89
N ILE A 120 1.06 30.00 -6.79
CA ILE A 120 -0.30 30.15 -6.26
C ILE A 120 -1.00 31.33 -6.99
N PRO A 121 -2.14 31.15 -7.68
CA PRO A 121 -2.92 32.27 -8.20
C PRO A 121 -3.62 33.03 -7.08
N GLY A 122 -3.56 34.37 -7.18
CA GLY A 122 -3.95 35.34 -6.15
C GLY A 122 -5.36 35.20 -5.59
N PHE A 123 -5.42 35.38 -4.27
CA PHE A 123 -6.61 35.64 -3.47
C PHE A 123 -7.07 37.08 -3.73
N GLU A 124 -8.30 37.25 -4.20
CA GLU A 124 -8.94 38.57 -4.29
C GLU A 124 -9.33 39.03 -2.88
N ASP A 125 -8.93 40.27 -2.55
CA ASP A 125 -9.22 40.94 -1.29
C ASP A 125 -10.74 41.16 -1.15
N VAL A 126 -11.36 40.45 -0.20
CA VAL A 126 -12.70 40.80 0.29
C VAL A 126 -12.52 41.76 1.45
N GLU A 127 -12.85 43.04 1.21
CA GLU A 127 -12.88 44.10 2.20
C GLU A 127 -13.82 43.76 3.37
N GLY A 128 -13.34 44.10 4.57
CA GLY A 128 -14.04 43.88 5.82
C GLY A 128 -15.24 44.81 6.03
N SER A 129 -16.10 44.38 6.95
CA SER A 129 -17.02 45.26 7.67
C SER A 129 -17.14 44.71 9.09
N ASP A 130 -16.56 45.44 10.03
CA ASP A 130 -16.70 45.26 11.46
C ASP A 130 -18.13 45.60 11.90
N ASP A 131 -18.69 44.83 12.83
CA ASP A 131 -19.65 45.22 13.89
C ASP A 131 -19.70 44.02 14.87
N ASP A 132 -19.06 44.08 16.05
CA ASP A 132 -19.67 44.34 17.38
C ASP A 132 -20.66 43.22 17.79
N ASP A 133 -20.77 42.65 18.99
CA ASP A 133 -20.17 42.70 20.32
C ASP A 133 -20.95 41.64 21.14
N GLY A 134 -20.33 40.93 22.10
CA GLY A 134 -21.11 39.91 22.84
C GLY A 134 -20.35 39.08 23.87
N PHE A 135 -20.27 39.63 25.07
CA PHE A 135 -19.60 39.16 26.29
C PHE A 135 -20.21 37.90 26.95
N PHE A 136 -19.35 37.21 27.75
CA PHE A 136 -19.60 36.34 28.93
C PHE A 136 -20.15 34.92 28.72
N ASN A 137 -19.38 33.84 28.99
CA ASN A 137 -18.82 33.29 30.25
C ASN A 137 -19.75 32.26 30.91
N GLU A 138 -19.09 31.25 31.51
CA GLU A 138 -19.48 30.55 32.74
C GLU A 138 -19.83 29.04 32.64
N ASN A 139 -18.86 28.24 33.09
CA ASN A 139 -18.98 27.11 34.00
C ASN A 139 -20.25 26.25 33.95
N GLN A 140 -20.06 24.92 33.81
CA GLN A 140 -20.22 24.05 34.98
C GLN A 140 -19.63 22.65 34.75
N ALA A 141 -18.63 22.34 35.58
CA ALA A 141 -18.24 21.00 35.94
C ALA A 141 -19.07 20.52 37.14
N HIS A 142 -19.19 19.20 37.26
CA HIS A 142 -19.30 18.44 38.52
C HIS A 142 -20.59 18.51 39.34
N GLU A 143 -21.36 17.41 39.33
CA GLU A 143 -22.06 16.91 40.54
C GLU A 143 -22.31 15.40 40.39
N ARG A 144 -21.42 14.55 40.94
CA ARG A 144 -21.40 13.95 42.28
C ARG A 144 -22.49 12.91 42.57
N ASP A 145 -21.98 11.73 42.92
CA ASP A 145 -22.57 10.66 43.71
C ASP A 145 -23.53 11.11 44.82
N ARG A 146 -24.59 10.30 44.97
CA ARG A 146 -25.42 9.94 46.16
C ARG A 146 -26.85 9.74 45.62
N LYS A 147 -27.50 8.59 45.77
CA LYS A 147 -27.58 7.68 46.91
C LYS A 147 -28.27 6.39 46.46
#